data_AF-A0A956UIA6-F1
#
_entry.id   AF-A0A956UIA6-F1
#
_cell.length_a   1.000
_cell.length_b   1.000
_cell.length_c   1.000
_cell.angle_alpha   90.00
_cell.angle_beta   90.00
_cell.angle_gamma   90.00
#
_symmetry.space_group_name_H-M   'P 1'
#
loop_
_entity.id
_entity.type
_entity.pdbx_description
1 polymer ?
#
loop_
_entity_poly.entity_id
_entity_poly.type
_entity_poly.pdbx_seq_one_letter_code
_entity_poly.pdbx_strand_id
1 'polypeptide(L)'
;MGWSPFRPTGLTHHDPGLSFKGYTLLAPVGGDSAYLLDMDGRIVHRWRTPGFTVFCPKLMPDGQLLALCTDQSIERPTNPKPGEAPPGRPDIYRLIGGAATDLLELEWNGTVAWRYSNLGIHHDFAPLENGNVIFPEFVEVPADLAAKVRGGTRIRGEKLPTLTSDDFIEVDR
;
A
#
# COMPACT_ATOMS: atom_id res chain seq x y z
N MET A 1 -9.36 11.79 2.75
CA MET A 1 -10.40 10.74 2.67
C MET A 1 -11.65 11.27 3.37
N GLY A 2 -12.76 11.46 2.66
CA GLY A 2 -14.00 12.00 3.23
C GLY A 2 -15.00 10.88 3.54
N TRP A 3 -15.52 10.84 4.75
CA TRP A 3 -16.69 10.03 5.11
C TRP A 3 -17.93 10.94 5.10
N SER A 4 -19.02 10.49 4.46
CA SER A 4 -20.30 11.21 4.51
C SER A 4 -21.13 10.68 5.68
N PRO A 5 -21.42 11.49 6.71
CA PRO A 5 -22.30 11.06 7.81
C PRO A 5 -23.76 10.87 7.35
N PHE A 6 -24.10 11.34 6.16
CA PHE A 6 -25.48 11.34 5.62
C PHE A 6 -25.75 10.27 4.58
N ARG A 7 -24.77 9.40 4.26
CA ARG A 7 -24.95 8.33 3.27
C ARG A 7 -24.61 6.97 3.89
N PRO A 8 -25.42 5.92 3.63
CA PRO A 8 -25.06 4.57 4.02
C PRO A 8 -23.75 4.15 3.34
N THR A 9 -23.02 3.24 3.98
CA THR A 9 -21.85 2.59 3.39
C THR A 9 -22.26 1.66 2.24
N GLY A 10 -21.37 1.47 1.28
CA GLY A 10 -21.58 0.59 0.13
C GLY A 10 -22.03 1.33 -1.14
N LEU A 11 -22.60 0.58 -2.07
CA LEU A 11 -23.05 1.10 -3.36
C LEU A 11 -24.23 2.06 -3.16
N THR A 12 -24.04 3.33 -3.52
CA THR A 12 -25.09 4.36 -3.40
C THR A 12 -25.84 4.61 -4.70
N HIS A 13 -25.27 4.20 -5.85
CA HIS A 13 -25.88 4.36 -7.17
C HIS A 13 -25.21 3.40 -8.18
N HIS A 14 -26.02 2.76 -9.03
CA HIS A 14 -25.57 1.96 -10.17
C HIS A 14 -26.51 2.20 -11.35
N ASP A 15 -25.95 2.59 -12.49
CA ASP A 15 -26.66 2.70 -13.77
C ASP A 15 -26.22 1.55 -14.69
N PRO A 16 -27.08 0.56 -14.97
CA PRO A 16 -26.71 -0.57 -15.80
C PRO A 16 -26.37 -0.20 -17.26
N GLY A 17 -26.83 0.93 -17.79
CA GLY A 17 -26.52 1.37 -19.15
C GLY A 17 -25.16 2.06 -19.26
N LEU A 18 -24.64 2.61 -18.16
CA LEU A 18 -23.41 3.41 -18.13
C LEU A 18 -22.25 2.76 -17.38
N SER A 19 -22.52 1.72 -16.59
CA SER A 19 -21.51 1.08 -15.74
C SER A 19 -20.84 -0.10 -16.46
N PHE A 20 -19.50 -0.10 -16.46
CA PHE A 20 -18.69 -1.23 -16.92
C PHE A 20 -19.03 -2.49 -16.10
N LYS A 21 -19.22 -3.62 -16.79
CA LYS A 21 -19.67 -4.86 -16.14
C LYS A 21 -18.50 -5.65 -15.59
N GLY A 22 -18.67 -6.19 -14.39
CA GLY A 22 -17.70 -7.07 -13.77
C GLY A 22 -17.79 -7.01 -12.26
N TYR A 23 -16.64 -7.14 -11.62
CA TYR A 23 -16.49 -7.05 -10.19
C TYR A 23 -15.60 -5.87 -9.82
N THR A 24 -15.83 -5.31 -8.63
CA THR A 24 -14.96 -4.29 -8.05
C THR A 24 -14.14 -4.91 -6.94
N LEU A 25 -12.81 -4.92 -7.07
CA LEU A 25 -11.88 -5.31 -6.03
C LEU A 25 -11.46 -4.08 -5.24
N LEU A 26 -11.55 -4.14 -3.91
CA LEU A 26 -11.09 -3.06 -3.04
C LEU A 26 -10.53 -3.56 -1.70
N ALA A 27 -9.67 -2.77 -1.10
CA ALA A 27 -9.22 -2.93 0.30
C ALA A 27 -9.44 -1.60 1.03
N PRO A 28 -10.33 -1.55 2.04
CA PRO A 28 -10.50 -0.36 2.86
C PRO A 28 -9.22 -0.03 3.61
N VAL A 29 -8.82 1.24 3.61
CA VAL A 29 -7.60 1.70 4.30
C VAL A 29 -7.66 1.33 5.78
N GLY A 30 -6.62 0.63 6.26
CA GLY A 30 -6.52 0.15 7.64
C GLY A 30 -7.31 -1.13 7.94
N GLY A 31 -8.01 -1.70 6.95
CA GLY A 31 -8.72 -2.97 7.07
C GLY A 31 -7.82 -4.19 6.93
N ASP A 32 -8.25 -5.32 7.48
CA ASP A 32 -7.56 -6.62 7.44
C ASP A 32 -7.95 -7.48 6.23
N SER A 33 -8.60 -6.89 5.23
CA SER A 33 -9.26 -7.65 4.16
C SER A 33 -9.33 -6.92 2.84
N ALA A 34 -9.25 -7.69 1.76
CA ALA A 34 -9.72 -7.30 0.43
C ALA A 34 -11.12 -7.90 0.15
N TYR A 35 -11.93 -7.17 -0.59
CA TYR A 35 -13.31 -7.51 -0.92
C TYR A 35 -13.52 -7.48 -2.41
N LEU A 36 -14.17 -8.51 -2.94
CA LEU A 36 -14.70 -8.53 -4.30
C LEU A 36 -16.20 -8.24 -4.24
N LEU A 37 -16.63 -7.20 -4.94
CA LEU A 37 -18.02 -6.75 -4.99
C LEU A 37 -18.63 -7.04 -6.35
N ASP A 38 -19.87 -7.51 -6.38
CA ASP A 38 -20.68 -7.54 -7.61
C ASP A 38 -21.18 -6.13 -8.00
N MET A 39 -21.89 -6.06 -9.13
CA MET A 39 -22.47 -4.81 -9.64
C MET A 39 -23.56 -4.19 -8.74
N ASP A 40 -24.12 -4.96 -7.81
CA ASP A 40 -25.11 -4.51 -6.83
C ASP A 40 -24.44 -4.14 -5.49
N GLY A 41 -23.10 -4.14 -5.43
CA GLY A 41 -22.33 -3.80 -4.26
C GLY A 41 -22.33 -4.89 -3.18
N ARG A 42 -22.77 -6.11 -3.49
CA ARG A 42 -22.70 -7.24 -2.56
C ARG A 42 -21.29 -7.78 -2.52
N ILE A 43 -20.80 -8.08 -1.32
CA ILE A 43 -19.55 -8.81 -1.14
C ILE A 43 -19.79 -10.24 -1.61
N VAL A 44 -19.17 -10.60 -2.73
CA VAL A 44 -19.21 -11.98 -3.27
C VAL A 44 -18.01 -12.80 -2.82
N HIS A 45 -16.92 -12.14 -2.44
CA HIS A 45 -15.75 -12.79 -1.88
C HIS A 45 -14.96 -11.87 -0.95
N ARG A 46 -14.24 -12.46 0.00
CA ARG A 46 -13.39 -11.75 0.96
C ARG A 46 -12.12 -12.55 1.22
N TRP A 47 -10.97 -11.93 0.98
CA TRP A 47 -9.68 -12.41 1.48
C TRP A 47 -9.38 -11.70 2.80
N ARG A 48 -9.36 -12.44 3.90
CA ARG A 48 -9.05 -11.92 5.23
C ARG A 48 -7.64 -12.34 5.62
N THR A 49 -6.82 -11.40 6.05
CA THR A 49 -5.43 -11.61 6.47
C THR A 49 -5.21 -11.08 7.89
N PRO A 50 -5.57 -11.87 8.93
CA PRO A 50 -5.37 -11.44 10.31
C PRO A 50 -3.90 -11.11 10.59
N GLY A 51 -3.66 -10.04 11.34
CA GLY A 51 -2.30 -9.56 11.63
C GLY A 51 -1.70 -8.68 10.53
N PHE A 52 -2.40 -8.47 9.41
CA PHE A 52 -2.00 -7.54 8.37
C PHE A 52 -3.11 -6.52 8.12
N THR A 53 -2.70 -5.31 7.70
CA THR A 53 -3.60 -4.43 6.95
C THR A 53 -3.34 -4.60 5.46
N VAL A 54 -4.40 -4.64 4.66
CA VAL A 54 -4.31 -4.91 3.21
C VAL A 54 -4.35 -3.60 2.43
N PHE A 55 -3.51 -3.52 1.40
CA PHE A 55 -3.31 -2.36 0.55
C PHE A 55 -3.05 -2.81 -0.90
N CYS A 56 -3.44 -1.99 -1.88
CA CYS A 56 -3.24 -2.25 -3.33
C CYS A 56 -3.49 -3.70 -3.80
N PRO A 57 -4.66 -4.31 -3.56
CA PRO A 57 -4.92 -5.67 -4.01
C PRO A 57 -5.05 -5.74 -5.54
N LYS A 58 -4.51 -6.81 -6.14
CA LYS A 58 -4.66 -7.19 -7.55
C LYS A 58 -5.13 -8.63 -7.66
N LEU A 59 -6.20 -8.86 -8.40
CA LEU A 59 -6.69 -10.20 -8.71
C LEU A 59 -5.91 -10.76 -9.90
N MET A 60 -5.26 -11.89 -9.70
CA MET A 60 -4.43 -12.57 -10.69
C MET A 60 -5.29 -13.46 -11.62
N PRO A 61 -4.82 -13.79 -12.84
CA PRO A 61 -5.59 -14.59 -13.80
C PRO A 61 -5.99 -15.99 -13.32
N ASP A 62 -5.23 -16.56 -12.38
CA ASP A 62 -5.50 -17.86 -11.75
C ASP A 62 -6.49 -17.78 -10.57
N GLY A 63 -6.99 -16.57 -10.26
CA GLY A 63 -7.91 -16.31 -9.17
C GLY A 63 -7.23 -16.06 -7.82
N GLN A 64 -5.91 -16.04 -7.75
CA GLN A 64 -5.19 -15.65 -6.53
C GLN A 64 -5.19 -14.13 -6.35
N LEU A 65 -4.99 -13.68 -5.12
CA LEU A 65 -4.88 -12.26 -4.79
C LEU A 65 -3.43 -11.93 -4.46
N LEU A 66 -2.82 -11.02 -5.23
CA LEU A 66 -1.54 -10.42 -4.86
C LEU A 66 -1.83 -9.05 -4.24
N ALA A 67 -1.27 -8.75 -3.08
CA ALA A 67 -1.53 -7.50 -2.38
C ALA A 67 -0.31 -6.99 -1.61
N LEU A 68 -0.23 -5.68 -1.46
CA LEU A 68 0.63 -5.07 -0.45
C LEU A 68 -0.02 -5.21 0.91
N CYS A 69 0.78 -5.45 1.93
CA CYS A 69 0.32 -5.58 3.30
C CYS A 69 1.27 -4.87 4.26
N THR A 70 0.72 -4.41 5.39
CA THR A 70 1.50 -3.95 6.53
C THR A 70 1.28 -4.91 7.69
N ASP A 71 2.37 -5.53 8.16
CA ASP A 71 2.41 -6.44 9.30
C ASP A 71 2.16 -5.64 10.60
N GLN A 72 1.06 -5.97 11.27
CA GLN A 72 0.62 -5.28 12.49
C GLN A 72 1.47 -5.66 13.72
N SER A 73 2.31 -6.69 13.63
CA SER A 73 3.25 -7.03 14.71
C SER A 73 4.44 -6.07 14.76
N ILE A 74 4.70 -5.34 13.68
CA ILE A 74 5.81 -4.40 13.61
C ILE A 74 5.33 -3.05 14.15
N GLU A 75 5.95 -2.61 15.25
CA GLU A 75 5.58 -1.35 15.90
C GLU A 75 5.72 -0.18 14.93
N ARG A 76 4.63 0.56 14.74
CA ARG A 76 4.63 1.74 13.87
C ARG A 76 5.35 2.89 14.59
N PRO A 77 6.33 3.55 13.94
CA PRO A 77 6.98 4.72 14.51
C PRO A 77 5.97 5.84 14.77
N THR A 78 6.25 6.68 15.76
CA THR A 78 5.44 7.87 16.04
C THR A 78 5.93 9.05 15.21
N ASN A 79 5.01 9.94 14.84
CA ASN A 79 5.39 11.18 14.18
C ASN A 79 6.27 12.02 15.14
N PRO A 80 7.42 12.55 14.68
CA PRO A 80 8.27 13.40 15.51
C PRO A 80 7.49 14.65 15.95
N LYS A 81 7.74 15.11 17.17
CA LYS A 81 7.16 16.37 17.63
C LYS A 81 7.85 17.56 16.94
N PRO A 82 7.23 18.75 16.93
CA PRO A 82 7.88 19.95 16.41
C PRO A 82 9.27 20.17 17.05
N GLY A 83 10.32 20.21 16.22
CA GLY A 83 11.71 20.42 16.63
C GLY A 83 12.52 19.15 16.93
N GLU A 84 11.87 17.99 17.00
CA GLU A 84 12.55 16.69 17.08
C GLU A 84 13.06 16.28 15.68
N ALA A 85 14.16 15.54 15.66
CA ALA A 85 14.61 14.93 14.41
C ALA A 85 13.69 13.74 14.08
N PRO A 86 13.32 13.54 12.82
CA PRO A 86 12.66 12.31 12.39
C PRO A 86 13.53 11.07 12.69
N PRO A 87 12.92 9.89 12.84
CA PRO A 87 13.69 8.66 13.02
C PRO A 87 14.54 8.35 11.79
N GLY A 88 15.55 7.48 11.95
CA GLY A 88 16.37 6.99 10.84
C GLY A 88 15.67 5.91 10.02
N ARG A 89 16.37 5.36 9.03
CA ARG A 89 15.91 4.18 8.28
C ARG A 89 15.92 2.90 9.14
N PRO A 90 14.99 1.96 8.91
CA PRO A 90 13.88 2.03 7.96
C PRO A 90 12.62 2.71 8.53
N ASP A 91 12.65 3.19 9.77
CA ASP A 91 11.47 3.71 10.48
C ASP A 91 10.85 4.93 9.80
N ILE A 92 11.66 5.83 9.25
CA ILE A 92 11.17 7.00 8.52
C ILE A 92 10.25 6.64 7.36
N TYR A 93 10.51 5.54 6.67
CA TYR A 93 9.72 5.09 5.52
C TYR A 93 8.27 4.78 5.92
N ARG A 94 8.08 4.27 7.14
CA ARG A 94 6.76 3.91 7.69
C ARG A 94 5.96 5.09 8.24
N LEU A 95 6.56 6.29 8.21
CA LEU A 95 5.89 7.57 8.45
C LEU A 95 5.44 8.26 7.15
N ILE A 96 5.93 7.80 6.00
CA ILE A 96 5.57 8.32 4.69
C ILE A 96 4.36 7.54 4.16
N GLY A 97 3.43 8.23 3.48
CA GLY A 97 2.23 7.60 2.93
C GLY A 97 2.57 6.58 1.84
N GLY A 98 1.79 5.50 1.78
CA GLY A 98 1.96 4.43 0.80
C GLY A 98 2.74 3.22 1.31
N ALA A 99 3.52 3.38 2.38
CA ALA A 99 4.43 2.36 2.88
C ALA A 99 3.74 1.02 3.15
N ALA A 100 4.42 -0.06 2.76
CA ALA A 100 4.05 -1.43 3.07
C ALA A 100 5.27 -2.17 3.65
N THR A 101 5.02 -3.33 4.27
CA THR A 101 6.09 -4.20 4.79
C THR A 101 6.18 -5.51 4.03
N ASP A 102 5.10 -5.89 3.35
CA ASP A 102 4.97 -7.20 2.73
C ASP A 102 4.23 -7.14 1.40
N LEU A 103 4.61 -8.03 0.49
CA LEU A 103 3.79 -8.51 -0.60
C LEU A 103 3.28 -9.90 -0.22
N LEU A 104 1.97 -10.09 -0.23
CA LEU A 104 1.34 -11.39 0.02
C LEU A 104 0.60 -11.86 -1.22
N GLU A 105 0.83 -13.12 -1.59
CA GLU A 105 -0.04 -13.84 -2.51
C GLU A 105 -0.96 -14.76 -1.70
N LEU A 106 -2.26 -14.62 -1.93
CA LEU A 106 -3.30 -15.35 -1.23
C LEU A 106 -4.06 -16.23 -2.21
N GLU A 107 -4.20 -17.50 -1.86
CA GLU A 107 -5.13 -18.39 -2.53
C GLU A 107 -6.57 -17.87 -2.43
N TRP A 108 -7.48 -18.41 -3.25
CA TRP A 108 -8.90 -18.07 -3.20
C TRP A 108 -9.50 -18.24 -1.79
N ASN A 109 -9.04 -19.23 -1.01
CA ASN A 109 -9.51 -19.47 0.35
C ASN A 109 -8.89 -18.52 1.42
N GLY A 110 -7.95 -17.66 1.04
CA GLY A 110 -7.25 -16.74 1.95
C GLY A 110 -5.95 -17.28 2.56
N THR A 111 -5.50 -18.48 2.18
CA THR A 111 -4.21 -19.03 2.61
C THR A 111 -3.07 -18.29 1.91
N VAL A 112 -2.00 -17.98 2.63
CA VAL A 112 -0.81 -17.35 2.05
C VAL A 112 -0.05 -18.39 1.24
N ALA A 113 -0.01 -18.22 -0.08
CA ALA A 113 0.74 -19.06 -1.01
C ALA A 113 2.20 -18.61 -1.09
N TRP A 114 2.44 -17.29 -1.07
CA TRP A 114 3.76 -16.69 -1.12
C TRP A 114 3.81 -15.37 -0.33
N ARG A 115 4.99 -15.04 0.20
CA ARG A 115 5.26 -13.83 0.97
C ARG A 115 6.66 -13.32 0.67
N TYR A 116 6.76 -12.02 0.42
CA TYR A 116 8.02 -11.28 0.43
C TYR A 116 7.93 -10.12 1.43
N SER A 117 8.97 -9.93 2.24
CA SER A 117 9.01 -8.89 3.29
C SER A 117 10.14 -7.90 3.03
N ASN A 118 9.80 -6.61 3.01
CA ASN A 118 10.75 -5.50 2.92
C ASN A 118 10.14 -4.26 3.61
N LEU A 119 10.84 -3.71 4.60
CA LEU A 119 10.37 -2.52 5.36
C LEU A 119 10.45 -1.20 4.58
N GLY A 120 11.02 -1.24 3.37
CA GLY A 120 11.19 -0.11 2.47
C GLY A 120 10.16 -0.03 1.34
N ILE A 121 9.17 -0.92 1.23
CA ILE A 121 8.22 -0.85 0.10
C ILE A 121 7.46 0.49 0.13
N HIS A 122 7.51 1.26 -0.98
CA HIS A 122 6.95 2.61 -1.03
C HIS A 122 5.47 2.66 -1.41
N HIS A 123 5.06 2.18 -2.58
CA HIS A 123 3.65 2.06 -2.95
C HIS A 123 3.50 1.29 -4.25
N ASP A 124 2.37 0.62 -4.47
CA ASP A 124 2.07 -0.12 -5.71
C ASP A 124 3.09 -1.24 -6.02
N PHE A 125 2.79 -2.03 -7.04
CA PHE A 125 3.67 -3.05 -7.60
C PHE A 125 3.13 -3.46 -8.97
N ALA A 126 3.90 -4.15 -9.79
CA ALA A 126 3.41 -4.76 -11.01
C ALA A 126 3.85 -6.24 -11.08
N PRO A 127 2.91 -7.18 -11.25
CA PRO A 127 3.28 -8.51 -11.70
C PRO A 127 3.78 -8.44 -13.15
N LEU A 128 4.81 -9.22 -13.47
CA LEU A 128 5.48 -9.26 -14.76
C LEU A 128 5.14 -10.56 -15.51
N GLU A 129 5.33 -10.56 -16.83
CA GLU A 129 5.05 -11.72 -17.69
C GLU A 129 5.91 -12.94 -17.37
N ASN A 130 7.11 -12.71 -16.81
CA ASN A 130 8.02 -13.77 -16.35
C ASN A 130 7.61 -14.40 -15.01
N GLY A 131 6.52 -13.94 -14.38
CA GLY A 131 6.03 -14.41 -13.08
C GLY A 131 6.48 -13.56 -11.89
N ASN A 132 7.52 -12.75 -12.07
CA ASN A 132 8.09 -11.90 -11.03
C ASN A 132 7.17 -10.73 -10.66
N VAL A 133 7.51 -10.04 -9.57
CA VAL A 133 6.85 -8.83 -9.12
C VAL A 133 7.87 -7.71 -9.02
N ILE A 134 7.60 -6.57 -9.65
CA ILE A 134 8.39 -5.35 -9.50
C ILE A 134 7.66 -4.33 -8.62
N PHE A 135 8.36 -3.66 -7.73
CA PHE A 135 7.79 -2.63 -6.86
C PHE A 135 8.83 -1.55 -6.52
N PRO A 136 8.40 -0.32 -6.18
CA PRO A 136 9.32 0.70 -5.70
C PRO A 136 9.64 0.49 -4.22
N GLU A 137 10.90 0.65 -3.86
CA GLU A 137 11.36 0.78 -2.48
C GLU A 137 11.93 2.17 -2.20
N PHE A 138 11.75 2.64 -0.98
CA PHE A 138 12.35 3.85 -0.48
C PHE A 138 13.87 3.71 -0.31
N VAL A 139 14.60 4.60 -0.95
CA VAL A 139 16.05 4.74 -0.83
C VAL A 139 16.44 6.16 -0.44
N GLU A 140 17.52 6.29 0.33
CA GLU A 140 18.10 7.60 0.61
C GLU A 140 18.82 8.14 -0.64
N VAL A 141 18.54 9.39 -0.98
CA VAL A 141 19.26 10.11 -2.03
C VAL A 141 20.65 10.47 -1.50
N PRO A 142 21.74 10.14 -2.24
CA PRO A 142 23.09 10.56 -1.88
C PRO A 142 23.19 12.07 -1.63
N ALA A 143 23.95 12.46 -0.60
CA ALA A 143 23.99 13.85 -0.14
C ALA A 143 24.41 14.86 -1.23
N ASP A 144 25.29 14.47 -2.15
CA ASP A 144 25.74 15.31 -3.26
C ASP A 144 24.65 15.52 -4.32
N LEU A 145 23.76 14.55 -4.52
CA LEU A 145 22.58 14.66 -5.38
C LEU A 145 21.48 15.45 -4.68
N ALA A 146 21.21 15.16 -3.40
CA ALA A 146 20.23 15.88 -2.59
C ALA A 146 20.54 17.39 -2.52
N ALA A 147 21.81 17.78 -2.42
CA ALA A 147 22.24 19.18 -2.44
C ALA A 147 21.93 19.92 -3.74
N LYS A 148 21.72 19.19 -4.85
CA LYS A 148 21.37 19.77 -6.16
C LYS A 148 19.85 19.94 -6.34
N VAL A 149 19.03 19.33 -5.49
CA VAL A 149 17.56 19.42 -5.55
C VAL A 149 17.11 20.82 -5.14
N ARG A 150 16.31 21.47 -5.98
CA ARG A 150 15.75 22.81 -5.75
C ARG A 150 14.25 22.70 -5.46
N GLY A 151 13.75 23.56 -4.57
CA GLY A 151 12.34 23.59 -4.16
C GLY A 151 12.12 23.03 -2.76
N GLY A 152 10.89 22.58 -2.50
CA GLY A 152 10.43 22.11 -1.19
C GLY A 152 10.04 23.24 -0.23
N THR A 153 9.03 22.99 0.59
CA THR A 153 8.64 23.90 1.67
C THR A 153 9.64 23.76 2.81
N ARG A 154 10.16 24.88 3.30
CA ARG A 154 11.04 24.91 4.48
C ARG A 154 10.43 25.77 5.56
N ILE A 155 10.27 25.22 6.75
CA ILE A 155 9.88 25.98 7.93
C ILE A 155 11.17 26.38 8.68
N ARG A 156 11.22 27.62 9.19
CA ARG A 156 12.38 28.10 9.94
C ARG A 156 12.61 27.21 11.17
N GLY A 157 13.83 26.66 11.29
CA GLY A 157 14.22 25.80 12.42
C GLY A 157 13.83 24.33 12.27
N GLU A 158 13.24 23.95 11.14
CA GLU A 158 12.90 22.56 10.83
C GLU A 158 14.16 21.71 10.60
N LYS A 159 14.17 20.51 11.19
CA LYS A 159 15.16 19.47 10.90
C LYS A 159 14.53 18.48 9.93
N LEU A 160 14.95 18.56 8.68
CA LEU A 160 14.47 17.65 7.64
C LEU A 160 15.21 16.30 7.71
N PRO A 161 14.54 15.18 7.40
CA PRO A 161 15.22 13.90 7.19
C PRO A 161 16.13 13.97 5.95
N THR A 162 16.96 12.94 5.77
CA THR A 162 17.60 12.68 4.46
C THR A 162 16.52 12.68 3.37
N LEU A 163 16.83 13.27 2.22
CA LEU A 163 15.93 13.22 1.08
C LEU A 163 15.77 11.76 0.63
N THR A 164 14.53 11.30 0.49
CA THR A 164 14.19 9.95 0.04
C THR A 164 13.72 9.98 -1.41
N SER A 165 14.04 8.92 -2.16
CA SER A 165 13.54 8.65 -3.52
C SER A 165 13.17 7.17 -3.62
N ASP A 166 12.91 6.72 -4.85
CA ASP A 166 12.50 5.37 -5.15
C ASP A 166 13.56 4.67 -5.98
N ASP A 167 13.85 3.43 -5.61
CA ASP A 167 14.48 2.45 -6.50
C ASP A 167 13.47 1.35 -6.82
N PHE A 168 13.67 0.60 -7.90
CA PHE A 168 12.77 -0.49 -8.28
C PHE A 168 13.43 -1.84 -8.02
N ILE A 169 12.75 -2.67 -7.24
CA ILE A 169 13.16 -4.05 -7.01
C ILE A 169 12.21 -4.99 -7.75
N GLU A 170 12.80 -5.94 -8.47
CA GLU A 170 12.11 -7.11 -9.01
C GLU A 170 12.45 -8.34 -8.15
N VAL A 171 11.41 -9.09 -7.74
CA VAL A 171 11.54 -10.32 -6.93
C VAL A 171 10.85 -11.48 -7.61
N ASP A 172 11.35 -12.70 -7.37
CA ASP A 172 10.69 -13.92 -7.82
C ASP A 172 9.47 -14.25 -6.94
N ARG A 173 8.49 -14.92 -7.55
CA ARG A 173 7.25 -15.37 -6.91
C ARG A 173 6.99 -16.81 -7.26
#